data_AF-A0A956EIM3-F1
#
_entry.id   AF-A0A956EIM3-F1
#
_cell.length_a   1.000
_cell.length_b   1.000
_cell.length_c   1.000
_cell.angle_alpha   90.00
_cell.angle_beta   90.00
_cell.angle_gamma   90.00
#
_symmetry.space_group_name_H-M   'P 1'
#
loop_
_entity.id
_entity.type
_entity.pdbx_description
1 polymer ?
#
loop_
_entity_poly.entity_id
_entity_poly.type
_entity_poly.pdbx_seq_one_letter_code
_entity_poly.pdbx_strand_id
1 'polypeptide(L)'
;MRITTLSPILTLCLPLVVGCAGDDAGSTSDTDAASSSGASTTGSSGSTGGGGSEGSSGGGSSGGESDGATTGGDAWQPAACFDHWELMAELYPEAGALGPCVDVPGGEAVVRSLLVLDGVTIDNNGQTMSPCVEARCDGDYAYIGTNSLPHYDFVQTTPNALVENDVIVRIPLAPAAIPGNADADPVSVHNGCSDAYDQYLQNSAQATTREPGLLCMFNANDKAYFQETLESGDTVTYGKIACLGRTGLVTNGSPVFGPNEATIPDPYGSPLFYMPDVAGEPYLGDDLMGGAALDLCGGHTAASMHYHGVNEACFEQDADGTPAKSYVTASQAWDMAVMLDGECVAESGIVRWSLDGYPIKGPCVCLNRDGQGNCTALKRARSSWVYAGLGAWGNDPQEDAALGIEGSACTEDVECCGGDVNGCDFRCSFVSVEGGGEGSEIAKVCTLLDYSWCSHDFVDRSTNPGGAGFVYLDRCNGVEGADGYAYHTTASFPYINACYRGEPVDVEVMGGGGGMDPPKCMPGQMMCCGDGFCGGPETPQNCPEDC
;
A
#
# COMPACT_ATOMS: atom_id res chain seq x y z
N MET A 1 -2.08 46.93 7.64
CA MET A 1 -2.48 48.24 8.21
C MET A 1 -3.95 48.51 7.91
N ARG A 2 -4.86 48.00 8.74
CA ARG A 2 -6.16 48.61 9.07
C ARG A 2 -6.69 47.89 10.30
N ILE A 3 -6.87 48.69 11.34
CA ILE A 3 -7.26 48.35 12.69
C ILE A 3 -8.78 48.49 12.75
N THR A 4 -9.48 47.50 13.30
CA THR A 4 -10.70 47.74 14.08
C THR A 4 -10.83 46.66 15.14
N THR A 5 -10.51 47.08 16.35
CA THR A 5 -10.75 46.48 17.66
C THR A 5 -12.24 46.25 17.92
N LEU A 6 -12.60 45.14 18.56
CA LEU A 6 -13.59 45.08 19.65
C LEU A 6 -13.58 43.70 20.32
N SER A 7 -13.27 43.71 21.62
CA SER A 7 -13.48 42.65 22.61
C SER A 7 -13.57 43.37 23.98
N PRO A 8 -14.03 42.76 25.09
CA PRO A 8 -14.75 41.50 25.26
C PRO A 8 -16.01 41.66 26.16
N ILE A 9 -16.89 40.65 26.19
CA ILE A 9 -17.79 40.42 27.34
C ILE A 9 -17.47 39.05 27.93
N LEU A 10 -16.97 39.13 29.16
CA LEU A 10 -16.74 38.10 30.14
C LEU A 10 -18.09 37.54 30.62
N THR A 11 -18.31 36.23 30.58
CA THR A 11 -19.25 35.57 31.50
C THR A 11 -18.69 34.22 31.92
N LEU A 12 -18.33 34.19 33.19
CA LEU A 12 -17.91 33.04 33.98
C LEU A 12 -19.17 32.28 34.42
N CYS A 13 -19.24 30.96 34.20
CA CYS A 13 -20.07 30.06 35.00
C CYS A 13 -19.33 28.73 35.20
N LEU A 14 -19.10 28.40 36.47
CA LEU A 14 -18.54 27.14 36.97
C LEU A 14 -19.55 25.98 36.86
N PRO A 15 -19.10 24.71 37.01
CA PRO A 15 -19.87 23.53 36.64
C PRO A 15 -20.83 23.07 37.74
N LEU A 16 -21.97 22.50 37.33
CA LEU A 16 -22.86 21.75 38.19
C LEU A 16 -22.59 20.25 38.01
N VAL A 17 -22.08 19.62 39.05
CA VAL A 17 -22.00 18.17 39.22
C VAL A 17 -23.36 17.66 39.68
N VAL A 18 -23.99 16.78 38.91
CA VAL A 18 -25.04 15.88 39.40
C VAL A 18 -24.80 14.51 38.77
N GLY A 19 -24.38 13.55 39.60
CA GLY A 19 -24.47 12.14 39.29
C GLY A 19 -25.84 11.59 39.70
N CYS A 20 -26.30 10.56 38.99
CA CYS A 20 -27.18 9.54 39.53
C CYS A 20 -26.82 8.20 38.87
N ALA A 21 -26.61 7.21 39.73
CA ALA A 21 -26.42 5.80 39.44
C ALA A 21 -27.75 5.03 39.59
N GLY A 22 -27.78 3.83 39.01
CA GLY A 22 -28.67 2.70 39.35
C GLY A 22 -30.10 2.78 38.81
N ASP A 23 -30.80 1.70 38.46
CA ASP A 23 -30.52 0.26 38.52
C ASP A 23 -31.60 -0.47 37.67
N ASP A 24 -31.25 -1.68 37.24
CA ASP A 24 -32.07 -2.90 37.20
C ASP A 24 -33.32 -3.09 36.31
N ALA A 25 -33.16 -4.14 35.48
CA ALA A 25 -33.97 -5.36 35.40
C ALA A 25 -35.41 -5.32 34.84
N GLY A 26 -35.66 -6.20 33.87
CA GLY A 26 -37.01 -6.61 33.48
C GLY A 26 -37.03 -7.57 32.29
N SER A 27 -36.98 -8.86 32.59
CA SER A 27 -37.03 -9.98 31.65
C SER A 27 -38.43 -10.29 31.11
N THR A 28 -38.45 -10.98 29.96
CA THR A 28 -39.41 -12.02 29.50
C THR A 28 -40.88 -11.66 29.28
N SER A 29 -41.37 -11.94 28.06
CA SER A 29 -42.29 -13.07 27.83
C SER A 29 -42.59 -13.28 26.35
N ASP A 30 -42.40 -14.52 25.90
CA ASP A 30 -42.91 -15.12 24.66
C ASP A 30 -44.45 -15.11 24.59
N THR A 31 -44.99 -15.12 23.37
CA THR A 31 -46.14 -15.99 23.00
C THR A 31 -46.29 -16.11 21.48
N ASP A 32 -45.88 -17.28 20.98
CA ASP A 32 -46.59 -18.21 20.09
C ASP A 32 -47.48 -17.73 18.92
N ALA A 33 -46.98 -18.11 17.73
CA ALA A 33 -47.55 -19.09 16.80
C ALA A 33 -48.91 -18.86 16.12
N ALA A 34 -48.87 -18.88 14.77
CA ALA A 34 -49.84 -19.62 13.97
C ALA A 34 -49.22 -20.13 12.66
N SER A 35 -49.28 -21.45 12.51
CA SER A 35 -48.89 -22.31 11.40
C SER A 35 -49.91 -22.38 10.26
N SER A 36 -49.44 -22.62 9.03
CA SER A 36 -50.00 -23.63 8.08
C SER A 36 -48.93 -23.86 7.00
N SER A 37 -48.34 -25.03 6.71
CA SER A 37 -48.73 -26.45 6.58
C SER A 37 -49.18 -26.86 5.17
N GLY A 38 -48.37 -27.73 4.55
CA GLY A 38 -48.76 -28.77 3.58
C GLY A 38 -48.19 -28.57 2.16
N ALA A 39 -47.61 -29.56 1.46
CA ALA A 39 -47.32 -30.99 1.70
C ALA A 39 -46.41 -31.46 0.53
N SER A 40 -45.33 -32.22 0.76
CA SER A 40 -45.19 -33.68 0.51
C SER A 40 -45.49 -34.13 -0.93
N THR A 41 -44.57 -34.77 -1.67
CA THR A 41 -44.32 -36.24 -1.65
C THR A 41 -42.94 -36.59 -2.27
N THR A 42 -42.01 -37.22 -1.54
CA THR A 42 -41.70 -38.67 -1.39
C THR A 42 -41.14 -39.43 -2.61
N GLY A 43 -39.95 -40.04 -2.42
CA GLY A 43 -39.39 -41.10 -3.26
C GLY A 43 -38.07 -41.67 -2.71
N SER A 44 -38.17 -42.54 -1.69
CA SER A 44 -37.12 -43.39 -1.09
C SER A 44 -36.47 -44.30 -2.16
N SER A 45 -35.24 -44.84 -2.04
CA SER A 45 -34.81 -45.77 -0.98
C SER A 45 -33.36 -46.28 -1.09
N GLY A 46 -32.71 -46.44 0.08
CA GLY A 46 -31.78 -47.53 0.50
C GLY A 46 -30.39 -47.64 -0.15
N SER A 47 -29.31 -48.07 0.51
CA SER A 47 -29.17 -48.69 1.84
C SER A 47 -27.68 -48.81 2.23
N THR A 48 -27.40 -48.47 3.50
CA THR A 48 -26.51 -49.15 4.49
C THR A 48 -24.99 -49.38 4.30
N GLY A 49 -24.27 -48.98 5.35
CA GLY A 49 -23.11 -49.68 5.96
C GLY A 49 -21.88 -48.78 6.03
N GLY A 50 -21.58 -48.06 7.13
CA GLY A 50 -21.11 -48.55 8.44
C GLY A 50 -19.57 -48.40 8.49
N GLY A 51 -18.87 -47.88 9.50
CA GLY A 51 -19.17 -47.33 10.82
C GLY A 51 -17.85 -46.85 11.48
N GLY A 52 -17.95 -46.22 12.66
CA GLY A 52 -16.83 -45.77 13.53
C GLY A 52 -16.66 -44.23 13.50
N SER A 53 -17.15 -43.40 14.43
CA SER A 53 -17.02 -43.36 15.92
C SER A 53 -15.56 -43.50 16.34
N GLU A 54 -14.90 -42.67 17.14
CA GLU A 54 -15.12 -41.54 18.07
C GLU A 54 -13.70 -40.92 18.25
N GLY A 55 -13.39 -39.75 18.78
CA GLY A 55 -14.07 -38.88 19.73
C GLY A 55 -13.10 -37.76 20.13
N SER A 56 -13.68 -36.71 20.68
CA SER A 56 -13.13 -35.38 20.92
C SER A 56 -12.42 -35.23 22.28
N SER A 57 -11.81 -34.05 22.46
CA SER A 57 -11.39 -33.38 23.71
C SER A 57 -10.12 -33.92 24.40
N GLY A 58 -9.18 -33.11 24.90
CA GLY A 58 -9.18 -31.68 25.24
C GLY A 58 -8.44 -31.55 26.58
N GLY A 59 -7.52 -30.59 26.71
CA GLY A 59 -6.86 -30.31 27.99
C GLY A 59 -5.61 -29.46 27.85
N GLY A 60 -5.74 -28.16 28.12
CA GLY A 60 -4.61 -27.23 28.18
C GLY A 60 -3.81 -27.33 29.48
N SER A 61 -2.59 -26.80 29.45
CA SER A 61 -1.88 -26.31 30.63
C SER A 61 -0.87 -25.23 30.23
N SER A 62 -0.84 -24.20 31.07
CA SER A 62 -0.08 -22.95 31.02
C SER A 62 1.42 -23.08 31.31
N GLY A 63 2.22 -22.17 30.74
CA GLY A 63 3.29 -21.45 31.46
C GLY A 63 4.74 -21.60 30.95
N GLY A 64 5.37 -20.47 30.60
CA GLY A 64 6.77 -20.15 30.95
C GLY A 64 7.84 -20.30 29.86
N GLU A 65 8.55 -19.21 29.59
CA GLU A 65 9.73 -19.02 28.72
C GLU A 65 10.84 -20.09 28.87
N SER A 66 11.52 -20.40 27.78
CA SER A 66 12.99 -20.20 27.66
C SER A 66 13.51 -20.61 26.28
N ASP A 67 14.39 -19.76 25.76
CA ASP A 67 15.26 -20.00 24.63
C ASP A 67 15.93 -21.36 24.68
N GLY A 68 15.72 -22.14 23.62
CA GLY A 68 16.38 -23.40 23.38
C GLY A 68 16.66 -23.52 21.90
N ALA A 69 17.81 -22.99 21.49
CA ALA A 69 18.37 -23.14 20.15
C ALA A 69 18.25 -24.60 19.70
N THR A 70 17.32 -24.86 18.77
CA THR A 70 17.32 -26.08 17.98
C THR A 70 18.37 -25.91 16.89
N THR A 71 19.56 -26.45 17.16
CA THR A 71 20.58 -26.69 16.14
C THR A 71 20.03 -27.72 15.15
N GLY A 72 19.46 -27.24 14.05
CA GLY A 72 18.92 -28.07 12.98
C GLY A 72 18.14 -27.33 11.88
N GLY A 73 18.17 -26.00 11.83
CA GLY A 73 17.76 -25.22 10.65
C GLY A 73 18.98 -24.94 9.79
N ASP A 74 18.87 -25.09 8.48
CA ASP A 74 19.93 -24.70 7.57
C ASP A 74 20.32 -23.23 7.82
N ALA A 75 21.62 -22.95 7.83
CA ALA A 75 22.08 -21.60 8.08
C ALA A 75 21.60 -20.72 6.91
N TRP A 76 20.80 -19.68 7.19
CA TRP A 76 20.39 -18.67 6.23
C TRP A 76 21.50 -18.37 5.22
N GLN A 77 21.19 -18.53 3.93
CA GLN A 77 22.08 -18.20 2.82
C GLN A 77 21.35 -17.23 1.90
N PRO A 78 21.99 -16.14 1.45
CA PRO A 78 21.43 -15.30 0.39
C PRO A 78 21.15 -16.13 -0.87
N ALA A 79 20.07 -15.80 -1.57
CA ALA A 79 19.77 -16.40 -2.86
C ALA A 79 20.87 -16.08 -3.89
N ALA A 80 21.07 -17.01 -4.84
CA ALA A 80 22.04 -16.89 -5.92
C ALA A 80 21.44 -17.40 -7.22
N CYS A 81 20.44 -16.67 -7.71
CA CYS A 81 19.57 -17.09 -8.81
C CYS A 81 19.56 -16.12 -10.00
N PHE A 82 20.10 -14.90 -9.85
CA PHE A 82 19.96 -13.89 -10.90
C PHE A 82 21.08 -14.06 -11.93
N ASP A 83 20.71 -14.38 -13.17
CA ASP A 83 21.67 -14.72 -14.22
C ASP A 83 22.13 -13.51 -15.04
N HIS A 84 21.42 -12.38 -14.97
CA HIS A 84 21.59 -11.22 -15.87
C HIS A 84 22.50 -10.10 -15.32
N TRP A 85 23.49 -10.45 -14.51
CA TRP A 85 24.42 -9.48 -13.94
C TRP A 85 25.29 -8.77 -14.99
N GLU A 86 25.36 -9.26 -16.23
CA GLU A 86 26.01 -8.56 -17.34
C GLU A 86 25.38 -7.18 -17.65
N LEU A 87 24.11 -6.98 -17.30
CA LEU A 87 23.40 -5.71 -17.49
C LEU A 87 24.00 -4.58 -16.65
N MET A 88 24.71 -4.89 -15.57
CA MET A 88 25.37 -3.92 -14.69
C MET A 88 26.27 -2.94 -15.44
N ALA A 89 27.04 -3.43 -16.43
CA ALA A 89 27.97 -2.59 -17.17
C ALA A 89 27.27 -1.55 -18.07
N GLU A 90 26.02 -1.80 -18.45
CA GLU A 90 25.19 -0.88 -19.22
C GLU A 90 24.42 0.08 -18.30
N LEU A 91 23.79 -0.46 -17.24
CA LEU A 91 22.93 0.31 -16.34
C LEU A 91 23.73 1.20 -15.39
N TYR A 92 24.86 0.70 -14.88
CA TYR A 92 25.69 1.36 -13.88
C TYR A 92 27.19 1.24 -14.23
N PRO A 93 27.64 1.89 -15.32
CA PRO A 93 29.04 1.85 -15.73
C PRO A 93 30.02 2.40 -14.68
N GLU A 94 29.52 3.14 -13.70
CA GLU A 94 30.24 3.67 -12.55
C GLU A 94 30.35 2.70 -11.37
N ALA A 95 29.64 1.57 -11.38
CA ALA A 95 29.58 0.64 -10.26
C ALA A 95 30.98 0.14 -9.87
N GLY A 96 31.20 0.03 -8.56
CA GLY A 96 32.45 -0.52 -8.02
C GLY A 96 32.60 -2.01 -8.28
N ALA A 97 33.66 -2.60 -7.70
CA ALA A 97 33.81 -4.05 -7.71
C ALA A 97 32.71 -4.69 -6.85
N LEU A 98 31.76 -5.36 -7.49
CA LEU A 98 30.67 -6.04 -6.81
C LEU A 98 31.19 -7.25 -6.02
N GLY A 99 30.71 -7.40 -4.79
CA GLY A 99 30.99 -8.52 -3.91
C GLY A 99 29.80 -8.85 -3.00
N PRO A 100 29.98 -9.79 -2.06
CA PRO A 100 28.96 -10.14 -1.08
C PRO A 100 28.57 -8.95 -0.20
N CYS A 101 27.28 -8.69 -0.05
CA CYS A 101 26.77 -7.58 0.76
C CYS A 101 27.04 -7.72 2.26
N VAL A 102 27.24 -8.94 2.76
CA VAL A 102 27.53 -9.21 4.18
C VAL A 102 28.84 -8.59 4.67
N ASP A 103 29.76 -8.27 3.74
CA ASP A 103 31.06 -7.67 4.06
C ASP A 103 31.05 -6.13 3.95
N VAL A 104 29.92 -5.53 3.56
CA VAL A 104 29.78 -4.09 3.34
C VAL A 104 28.89 -3.46 4.42
N PRO A 105 29.31 -2.35 5.06
CA PRO A 105 28.47 -1.61 6.00
C PRO A 105 27.10 -1.26 5.40
N GLY A 106 26.02 -1.59 6.10
CA GLY A 106 24.64 -1.42 5.61
C GLY A 106 24.17 -2.52 4.66
N GLY A 107 25.09 -3.17 3.93
CA GLY A 107 24.78 -4.24 2.97
C GLY A 107 24.16 -5.47 3.63
N GLU A 108 24.58 -5.83 4.85
CA GLU A 108 24.00 -6.95 5.60
C GLU A 108 22.49 -6.76 5.83
N ALA A 109 22.05 -5.56 6.19
CA ALA A 109 20.62 -5.28 6.42
C ALA A 109 19.79 -5.47 5.15
N VAL A 110 20.32 -5.02 4.00
CA VAL A 110 19.66 -5.22 2.70
C VAL A 110 19.54 -6.69 2.38
N VAL A 111 20.65 -7.42 2.32
CA VAL A 111 20.61 -8.83 1.92
C VAL A 111 19.82 -9.69 2.90
N ARG A 112 19.89 -9.42 4.21
CA ARG A 112 19.10 -10.12 5.23
C ARG A 112 17.60 -9.91 5.11
N SER A 113 17.18 -8.76 4.60
CA SER A 113 15.75 -8.48 4.40
C SER A 113 15.16 -9.16 3.16
N LEU A 114 15.98 -9.56 2.19
CA LEU A 114 15.49 -10.21 0.97
C LEU A 114 15.05 -11.64 1.25
N LEU A 115 13.97 -12.08 0.59
CA LEU A 115 13.50 -13.44 0.71
C LEU A 115 14.45 -14.40 -0.01
N VAL A 116 14.70 -15.56 0.60
CA VAL A 116 15.43 -16.66 -0.01
C VAL A 116 14.44 -17.47 -0.84
N LEU A 117 14.47 -17.26 -2.16
CA LEU A 117 13.51 -17.85 -3.10
C LEU A 117 14.04 -19.08 -3.85
N ASP A 118 15.23 -19.57 -3.49
CA ASP A 118 15.83 -20.74 -4.15
C ASP A 118 14.93 -21.96 -4.08
N GLY A 119 14.56 -22.48 -5.24
CA GLY A 119 13.68 -23.65 -5.36
C GLY A 119 12.19 -23.36 -5.17
N VAL A 120 11.80 -22.11 -4.92
CA VAL A 120 10.39 -21.69 -4.98
C VAL A 120 9.92 -21.70 -6.43
N THR A 121 8.69 -22.15 -6.64
CA THR A 121 8.01 -22.08 -7.93
C THR A 121 6.61 -21.52 -7.74
N ILE A 122 6.14 -20.74 -8.70
CA ILE A 122 4.79 -20.18 -8.71
C ILE A 122 4.00 -20.72 -9.90
N ASP A 123 2.69 -20.87 -9.74
CA ASP A 123 1.76 -21.05 -10.86
C ASP A 123 1.27 -19.71 -11.38
N ASN A 124 1.52 -19.44 -12.67
CA ASN A 124 1.00 -18.32 -13.42
C ASN A 124 -0.03 -18.84 -14.42
N ASN A 125 -1.28 -19.02 -13.98
CA ASN A 125 -2.37 -19.52 -14.81
C ASN A 125 -2.04 -20.85 -15.53
N GLY A 126 -1.45 -21.79 -14.80
CA GLY A 126 -1.00 -23.09 -15.32
C GLY A 126 0.42 -23.12 -15.88
N GLN A 127 1.12 -21.98 -15.93
CA GLN A 127 2.55 -21.92 -16.26
C GLN A 127 3.39 -21.84 -14.98
N THR A 128 4.26 -22.83 -14.77
CA THR A 128 5.24 -22.77 -13.68
C THR A 128 6.35 -21.78 -13.97
N MET A 129 6.64 -20.89 -13.03
CA MET A 129 7.73 -19.91 -13.10
C MET A 129 8.56 -19.94 -11.80
N SER A 130 9.77 -19.40 -11.82
CA SER A 130 10.70 -19.42 -10.67
C SER A 130 11.12 -18.01 -10.31
N PRO A 131 10.64 -17.46 -9.19
CA PRO A 131 11.00 -16.11 -8.77
C PRO A 131 12.45 -16.04 -8.32
N CYS A 132 13.06 -14.88 -8.52
CA CYS A 132 14.43 -14.64 -8.16
C CYS A 132 14.64 -13.22 -7.63
N VAL A 133 15.39 -13.11 -6.54
CA VAL A 133 15.92 -11.85 -6.02
C VAL A 133 17.29 -12.10 -5.40
N GLU A 134 18.31 -11.37 -5.85
CA GLU A 134 19.70 -11.50 -5.40
C GLU A 134 20.30 -10.10 -5.21
N ALA A 135 21.10 -9.90 -4.16
CA ALA A 135 21.83 -8.66 -3.95
C ALA A 135 23.35 -8.85 -4.06
N ARG A 136 24.00 -7.88 -4.71
CA ARG A 136 25.47 -7.70 -4.71
C ARG A 136 25.78 -6.26 -4.34
N CYS A 137 26.87 -6.03 -3.62
CA CYS A 137 27.20 -4.70 -3.14
C CYS A 137 28.56 -4.23 -3.67
N ASP A 138 28.68 -2.94 -3.94
CA ASP A 138 29.97 -2.25 -3.90
C ASP A 138 30.12 -1.51 -2.56
N GLY A 139 30.97 -0.49 -2.49
CA GLY A 139 31.20 0.27 -1.24
C GLY A 139 30.07 1.22 -0.85
N ASP A 140 29.22 1.61 -1.80
CA ASP A 140 28.23 2.68 -1.64
C ASP A 140 26.79 2.19 -1.84
N TYR A 141 26.58 1.15 -2.67
CA TYR A 141 25.26 0.66 -3.08
C TYR A 141 25.11 -0.85 -2.94
N ALA A 142 23.89 -1.27 -2.60
CA ALA A 142 23.40 -2.60 -2.93
C ALA A 142 22.71 -2.57 -4.30
N TYR A 143 23.09 -3.47 -5.19
CA TYR A 143 22.42 -3.72 -6.45
C TYR A 143 21.59 -4.99 -6.28
N ILE A 144 20.30 -4.89 -6.51
CA ILE A 144 19.34 -5.99 -6.36
C ILE A 144 18.88 -6.41 -7.74
N GLY A 145 19.32 -7.58 -8.19
CA GLY A 145 18.89 -8.22 -9.43
C GLY A 145 17.70 -9.12 -9.18
N THR A 146 16.67 -9.04 -10.03
CA THR A 146 15.42 -9.78 -9.88
C THR A 146 14.70 -9.93 -11.21
N ASN A 147 13.92 -11.01 -11.35
CA ASN A 147 13.01 -11.20 -12.49
C ASN A 147 11.59 -10.67 -12.23
N SER A 148 11.42 -9.88 -11.15
CA SER A 148 10.19 -9.20 -10.75
C SER A 148 8.98 -10.11 -10.51
N LEU A 149 9.18 -11.42 -10.32
CA LEU A 149 8.09 -12.35 -9.99
C LEU A 149 7.78 -12.33 -8.49
N PRO A 150 6.51 -12.48 -8.07
CA PRO A 150 6.16 -12.72 -6.67
C PRO A 150 6.62 -14.11 -6.22
N HIS A 151 6.66 -14.35 -4.92
CA HIS A 151 7.04 -15.65 -4.33
C HIS A 151 5.84 -16.59 -4.09
N TYR A 152 4.70 -16.29 -4.71
CA TYR A 152 3.44 -17.00 -4.55
C TYR A 152 2.69 -17.12 -5.88
N ASP A 153 1.76 -18.08 -5.96
CA ASP A 153 0.92 -18.31 -7.14
C ASP A 153 0.20 -17.02 -7.56
N PHE A 154 0.23 -16.74 -8.85
CA PHE A 154 -0.30 -15.51 -9.40
C PHE A 154 -1.81 -15.44 -9.21
N VAL A 155 -2.27 -14.37 -8.58
CA VAL A 155 -3.68 -14.02 -8.49
C VAL A 155 -3.95 -12.98 -9.56
N GLN A 156 -4.67 -13.37 -10.60
CA GLN A 156 -5.01 -12.47 -11.67
C GLN A 156 -6.10 -11.49 -11.23
N THR A 157 -5.69 -10.29 -10.82
CA THR A 157 -6.55 -9.16 -10.47
C THR A 157 -6.62 -8.09 -11.57
N THR A 158 -5.96 -8.33 -12.70
CA THR A 158 -6.01 -7.48 -13.90
C THR A 158 -6.10 -8.34 -15.17
N PRO A 159 -6.44 -7.78 -16.34
CA PRO A 159 -6.46 -8.55 -17.58
C PRO A 159 -5.09 -9.10 -18.00
N ASN A 160 -3.99 -8.48 -17.54
CA ASN A 160 -2.63 -8.82 -17.97
C ASN A 160 -2.08 -10.01 -17.17
N ALA A 161 -1.57 -11.02 -17.89
CA ALA A 161 -0.83 -12.09 -17.27
C ALA A 161 0.51 -11.60 -16.70
N LEU A 162 1.03 -12.31 -15.71
CA LEU A 162 2.36 -12.08 -15.17
C LEU A 162 3.43 -12.46 -16.22
N VAL A 163 4.46 -11.63 -16.34
CA VAL A 163 5.63 -11.88 -17.20
C VAL A 163 6.90 -11.63 -16.38
N GLU A 164 7.93 -12.43 -16.63
CA GLU A 164 9.28 -12.18 -16.11
C GLU A 164 9.81 -10.84 -16.63
N ASN A 165 10.40 -10.07 -15.73
CA ASN A 165 11.02 -8.80 -16.05
C ASN A 165 12.31 -8.64 -15.25
N ASP A 166 13.43 -8.89 -15.94
CA ASP A 166 14.75 -8.75 -15.34
C ASP A 166 15.10 -7.28 -15.16
N VAL A 167 15.26 -6.89 -13.89
CA VAL A 167 15.63 -5.55 -13.49
C VAL A 167 16.76 -5.60 -12.47
N ILE A 168 17.61 -4.58 -12.51
CA ILE A 168 18.57 -4.31 -11.45
C ILE A 168 18.18 -2.97 -10.85
N VAL A 169 18.02 -2.94 -9.52
CA VAL A 169 17.74 -1.73 -8.75
C VAL A 169 18.92 -1.45 -7.83
N ARG A 170 19.46 -0.24 -7.85
CA ARG A 170 20.46 0.17 -6.86
C ARG A 170 19.81 0.87 -5.67
N ILE A 171 20.26 0.53 -4.47
CA ILE A 171 19.82 1.08 -3.20
C ILE A 171 21.06 1.64 -2.47
N PRO A 172 21.07 2.93 -2.08
CA PRO A 172 22.14 3.50 -1.28
C PRO A 172 22.27 2.76 0.06
N LEU A 173 23.49 2.34 0.42
CA LEU A 173 23.75 1.72 1.73
C LEU A 173 23.84 2.75 2.86
N ALA A 174 24.05 4.00 2.50
CA ALA A 174 24.02 5.16 3.39
C ALA A 174 23.12 6.24 2.75
N PRO A 175 21.91 6.47 3.28
CA PRO A 175 21.04 7.54 2.78
C PRO A 175 21.74 8.90 2.81
N ALA A 176 21.67 9.63 1.70
CA ALA A 176 22.22 10.97 1.58
C ALA A 176 21.13 12.02 1.87
N ALA A 177 21.51 13.12 2.52
CA ALA A 177 20.59 14.23 2.75
C ALA A 177 20.40 15.03 1.46
N ILE A 178 19.16 15.47 1.20
CA ILE A 178 18.86 16.36 0.08
C ILE A 178 19.62 17.69 0.26
N PRO A 179 20.28 18.23 -0.78
CA PRO A 179 20.97 19.50 -0.69
C PRO A 179 20.02 20.64 -0.26
N GLY A 180 20.42 21.42 0.75
CA GLY A 180 19.58 22.51 1.27
C GLY A 180 19.30 23.64 0.27
N ASN A 181 19.99 23.67 -0.86
CA ASN A 181 19.79 24.60 -1.99
C ASN A 181 19.17 23.92 -3.22
N ALA A 182 18.60 22.73 -3.07
CA ALA A 182 17.90 22.04 -4.15
C ALA A 182 16.79 22.92 -4.75
N ASP A 183 16.63 22.85 -6.08
CA ASP A 183 15.54 23.54 -6.76
C ASP A 183 14.22 22.83 -6.45
N ALA A 184 13.44 23.43 -5.56
CA ALA A 184 12.22 22.86 -5.00
C ALA A 184 11.00 23.73 -5.30
N ASP A 185 9.84 23.09 -5.46
CA ASP A 185 8.55 23.79 -5.46
C ASP A 185 8.11 24.05 -4.01
N PRO A 186 7.62 25.25 -3.65
CA PRO A 186 6.96 25.43 -2.36
C PRO A 186 5.60 24.70 -2.37
N VAL A 187 5.27 23.94 -1.34
CA VAL A 187 3.98 23.20 -1.27
C VAL A 187 2.76 24.12 -1.51
N SER A 188 2.86 25.40 -1.14
CA SER A 188 1.79 26.39 -1.36
C SER A 188 1.42 26.65 -2.83
N VAL A 189 2.21 26.19 -3.81
CA VAL A 189 1.86 26.30 -5.24
C VAL A 189 1.17 25.06 -5.79
N HIS A 190 1.00 24.01 -4.97
CA HIS A 190 0.30 22.79 -5.36
C HIS A 190 -1.22 23.03 -5.30
N ASN A 191 -1.77 23.68 -6.33
CA ASN A 191 -3.21 23.98 -6.45
C ASN A 191 -3.98 22.98 -7.31
N GLY A 192 -3.32 21.95 -7.86
CA GLY A 192 -3.97 21.11 -8.87
C GLY A 192 -5.11 20.24 -8.33
N CYS A 193 -5.26 20.11 -7.00
CA CYS A 193 -6.45 19.52 -6.40
C CYS A 193 -7.71 20.38 -6.53
N SER A 194 -7.57 21.71 -6.52
CA SER A 194 -8.71 22.60 -6.88
C SER A 194 -9.08 22.46 -8.35
N ASP A 195 -8.09 22.32 -9.24
CA ASP A 195 -8.35 22.08 -10.67
C ASP A 195 -9.02 20.71 -10.90
N ALA A 196 -8.61 19.69 -10.15
CA ALA A 196 -9.22 18.36 -10.17
C ALA A 196 -10.68 18.37 -9.69
N TYR A 197 -10.96 19.10 -8.60
CA TYR A 197 -12.32 19.33 -8.13
C TYR A 197 -13.19 19.98 -9.21
N ASP A 198 -12.73 21.08 -9.81
CA ASP A 198 -13.46 21.79 -10.87
C ASP A 198 -13.68 20.90 -12.10
N GLN A 199 -12.71 20.05 -12.43
CA GLN A 199 -12.82 19.08 -13.52
C GLN A 199 -13.86 18.01 -13.22
N TYR A 200 -13.83 17.41 -12.03
CA TYR A 200 -14.77 16.36 -11.64
C TYR A 200 -16.21 16.87 -11.70
N LEU A 201 -16.47 18.08 -11.20
CA LEU A 201 -17.81 18.69 -11.28
C LEU A 201 -18.26 19.00 -12.71
N GLN A 202 -17.33 19.29 -13.62
CA GLN A 202 -17.66 19.50 -15.04
C GLN A 202 -17.98 18.19 -15.77
N ASN A 203 -17.22 17.13 -15.48
CA ASN A 203 -17.39 15.81 -16.08
C ASN A 203 -16.64 14.75 -15.27
N SER A 204 -17.33 13.98 -14.43
CA SER A 204 -16.73 12.92 -13.62
C SER A 204 -16.09 11.81 -14.46
N ALA A 205 -16.58 11.60 -15.69
CA ALA A 205 -16.01 10.62 -16.63
C ALA A 205 -14.74 11.13 -17.35
N GLN A 206 -14.31 12.37 -17.11
CA GLN A 206 -13.08 12.89 -17.69
C GLN A 206 -11.93 12.72 -16.70
N ALA A 207 -10.92 11.95 -17.10
CA ALA A 207 -9.73 11.77 -16.31
C ALA A 207 -8.76 12.97 -16.38
N THR A 208 -8.06 13.28 -15.28
CA THR A 208 -6.97 14.26 -15.28
C THR A 208 -5.81 13.73 -16.13
N THR A 209 -5.14 14.61 -16.88
CA THR A 209 -4.03 14.19 -17.74
C THR A 209 -2.71 14.01 -16.97
N ARG A 210 -2.68 14.42 -15.71
CA ARG A 210 -1.54 14.36 -14.80
C ARG A 210 -2.04 14.21 -13.36
N GLU A 211 -1.23 13.60 -12.51
CA GLU A 211 -1.44 13.62 -11.06
C GLU A 211 -1.68 15.07 -10.56
N PRO A 212 -2.84 15.36 -9.95
CA PRO A 212 -3.27 16.73 -9.66
C PRO A 212 -2.62 17.38 -8.43
N GLY A 213 -2.16 16.62 -7.46
CA GLY A 213 -1.49 17.13 -6.26
C GLY A 213 -0.11 17.75 -6.52
N LEU A 214 0.52 17.48 -7.67
CA LEU A 214 1.89 17.91 -8.01
C LEU A 214 2.96 17.41 -7.00
N LEU A 215 2.62 16.34 -6.28
CA LEU A 215 3.43 15.76 -5.20
C LEU A 215 4.41 14.71 -5.73
N CYS A 216 4.22 14.25 -6.97
CA CYS A 216 5.11 13.37 -7.68
C CYS A 216 5.59 13.98 -9.01
N MET A 217 6.67 13.41 -9.56
CA MET A 217 7.17 13.73 -10.89
C MET A 217 6.44 12.90 -11.93
N PHE A 218 5.82 13.59 -12.89
CA PHE A 218 5.22 12.96 -14.06
C PHE A 218 6.13 13.10 -15.28
N ASN A 219 6.85 14.21 -15.41
CA ASN A 219 7.77 14.48 -16.52
C ASN A 219 9.18 14.78 -16.02
N ALA A 220 10.19 14.51 -16.84
CA ALA A 220 11.59 14.84 -16.55
C ALA A 220 11.87 16.34 -16.32
N ASN A 221 10.96 17.23 -16.75
CA ASN A 221 11.07 18.67 -16.52
C ASN A 221 10.42 19.12 -15.20
N ASP A 222 9.71 18.24 -14.50
CA ASP A 222 9.20 18.55 -13.18
C ASP A 222 10.36 18.71 -12.21
N LYS A 223 10.21 19.58 -11.21
CA LYS A 223 11.21 19.66 -10.17
C LYS A 223 11.26 18.37 -9.38
N ALA A 224 12.47 17.89 -9.13
CA ALA A 224 12.69 16.68 -8.33
C ALA A 224 12.40 16.86 -6.85
N TYR A 225 12.18 18.10 -6.39
CA TYR A 225 12.02 18.41 -4.98
C TYR A 225 10.83 19.32 -4.73
N PHE A 226 10.31 19.26 -3.52
CA PHE A 226 9.42 20.27 -2.97
C PHE A 226 9.82 20.60 -1.53
N GLN A 227 9.39 21.75 -1.04
CA GLN A 227 9.77 22.27 0.26
C GLN A 227 8.55 22.83 0.99
N GLU A 228 8.51 22.61 2.30
CA GLU A 228 7.50 23.17 3.18
C GLU A 228 8.12 23.71 4.46
N THR A 229 7.38 24.59 5.14
CA THR A 229 7.70 25.00 6.51
C THR A 229 6.66 24.37 7.43
N LEU A 230 7.14 23.52 8.34
CA LEU A 230 6.33 22.80 9.29
C LEU A 230 5.87 23.71 10.43
N GLU A 231 4.86 23.29 11.19
CA GLU A 231 4.35 23.93 12.40
C GLU A 231 5.43 24.01 13.48
N SER A 232 6.36 23.05 13.52
CA SER A 232 7.57 23.12 14.35
C SER A 232 8.44 24.34 14.05
N GLY A 233 8.26 24.96 12.88
CA GLY A 233 9.07 26.05 12.34
C GLY A 233 10.23 25.57 11.46
N ASP A 234 10.42 24.26 11.31
CA ASP A 234 11.47 23.69 10.46
C ASP A 234 11.08 23.81 8.99
N THR A 235 12.06 24.16 8.15
CA THR A 235 11.90 24.08 6.70
C THR A 235 12.51 22.78 6.21
N VAL A 236 11.69 21.91 5.60
CA VAL A 236 12.10 20.58 5.14
C VAL A 236 11.94 20.49 3.63
N THR A 237 12.96 19.95 2.96
CA THR A 237 12.93 19.64 1.54
C THR A 237 12.79 18.13 1.37
N TYR A 238 11.90 17.71 0.48
CA TYR A 238 11.65 16.30 0.16
C TYR A 238 11.87 16.05 -1.32
N GLY A 239 12.28 14.82 -1.65
CA GLY A 239 12.35 14.33 -3.02
C GLY A 239 10.97 13.88 -3.49
N LYS A 240 10.56 14.28 -4.68
CA LYS A 240 9.34 13.77 -5.32
C LYS A 240 9.57 12.33 -5.76
N ILE A 241 8.56 11.48 -5.54
CA ILE A 241 8.51 10.14 -6.15
C ILE A 241 8.10 10.24 -7.62
N ALA A 242 8.29 9.17 -8.40
CA ALA A 242 7.67 9.07 -9.72
C ALA A 242 6.16 8.79 -9.59
N CYS A 243 5.33 9.44 -10.41
CA CYS A 243 3.88 9.21 -10.37
C CYS A 243 3.50 7.81 -10.90
N LEU A 244 4.10 7.40 -12.03
CA LEU A 244 3.82 6.13 -12.72
C LEU A 244 5.07 5.25 -12.87
N GLY A 245 6.05 5.48 -11.99
CA GLY A 245 7.35 4.83 -12.06
C GLY A 245 7.73 4.17 -10.75
N ARG A 246 8.84 3.44 -10.79
CA ARG A 246 9.39 2.73 -9.63
C ARG A 246 9.78 3.71 -8.53
N THR A 247 9.34 3.42 -7.32
CA THR A 247 9.68 4.17 -6.11
C THR A 247 10.59 3.39 -5.15
N GLY A 248 10.90 2.12 -5.49
CA GLY A 248 11.65 1.17 -4.66
C GLY A 248 11.25 -0.28 -4.93
N LEU A 249 11.58 -1.19 -4.01
CA LEU A 249 11.51 -2.65 -4.22
C LEU A 249 11.08 -3.43 -2.98
N VAL A 250 10.06 -4.27 -3.08
CA VAL A 250 9.69 -5.21 -2.00
C VAL A 250 10.71 -6.35 -1.88
N THR A 251 10.78 -6.97 -0.70
CA THR A 251 11.81 -7.97 -0.37
C THR A 251 11.76 -9.27 -1.18
N ASN A 252 10.69 -9.50 -1.95
CA ASN A 252 10.61 -10.59 -2.92
C ASN A 252 11.21 -10.24 -4.30
N GLY A 253 11.65 -8.99 -4.51
CA GLY A 253 12.21 -8.51 -5.77
C GLY A 253 11.22 -7.84 -6.72
N SER A 254 9.93 -7.78 -6.42
CA SER A 254 9.02 -7.01 -7.27
C SER A 254 9.18 -5.50 -7.06
N PRO A 255 9.07 -4.69 -8.13
CA PRO A 255 9.05 -3.25 -8.00
C PRO A 255 7.81 -2.76 -7.26
N VAL A 256 7.90 -1.56 -6.74
CA VAL A 256 6.77 -0.81 -6.19
C VAL A 256 6.69 0.49 -6.94
N PHE A 257 5.49 0.85 -7.37
CA PHE A 257 5.27 2.04 -8.18
C PHE A 257 4.72 3.19 -7.33
N GLY A 258 4.49 4.34 -7.97
CA GLY A 258 3.78 5.45 -7.34
C GLY A 258 2.39 5.00 -6.84
N PRO A 259 1.79 5.70 -5.87
CA PRO A 259 0.61 5.24 -5.14
C PRO A 259 -0.71 5.27 -5.92
N ASN A 260 -0.69 5.73 -7.17
CA ASN A 260 -1.85 5.94 -8.03
C ASN A 260 -1.74 5.12 -9.31
N GLU A 261 -2.88 4.62 -9.78
CA GLU A 261 -2.99 3.97 -11.08
C GLU A 261 -3.12 5.00 -12.24
N ALA A 262 -2.79 4.62 -13.47
CA ALA A 262 -2.82 5.52 -14.62
C ALA A 262 -4.24 5.90 -15.06
N THR A 263 -4.32 6.83 -16.01
CA THR A 263 -5.50 7.63 -16.43
C THR A 263 -6.77 6.87 -16.86
N ILE A 264 -6.74 5.55 -17.07
CA ILE A 264 -7.90 4.79 -17.54
C ILE A 264 -7.99 3.46 -16.78
N PRO A 265 -9.18 3.12 -16.22
CA PRO A 265 -10.41 3.92 -16.21
C PRO A 265 -10.40 5.07 -15.19
N ASP A 266 -9.49 5.02 -14.22
CA ASP A 266 -9.55 5.84 -13.01
C ASP A 266 -8.53 6.98 -13.05
N PRO A 267 -8.93 8.27 -13.00
CA PRO A 267 -8.02 9.42 -12.92
C PRO A 267 -7.15 9.44 -11.65
N TYR A 268 -6.09 8.63 -11.63
CA TYR A 268 -5.18 8.54 -10.50
C TYR A 268 -5.87 8.13 -9.20
N GLY A 269 -6.81 7.20 -9.33
CA GLY A 269 -7.48 6.50 -8.25
C GLY A 269 -6.54 5.57 -7.49
N SER A 270 -7.06 5.06 -6.37
CA SER A 270 -6.30 4.20 -5.47
C SER A 270 -6.70 2.76 -5.74
N PRO A 271 -5.76 1.89 -6.13
CA PRO A 271 -6.09 0.49 -6.36
C PRO A 271 -6.48 -0.23 -5.05
N LEU A 272 -6.18 0.36 -3.88
CA LEU A 272 -6.61 -0.16 -2.57
C LEU A 272 -8.13 -0.08 -2.39
N PHE A 273 -8.79 0.94 -2.95
CA PHE A 273 -10.23 1.07 -2.84
C PHE A 273 -11.02 0.01 -3.62
N TYR A 274 -10.35 -0.83 -4.41
CA TYR A 274 -10.96 -1.98 -5.07
C TYR A 274 -10.78 -3.30 -4.30
N MET A 275 -10.01 -3.31 -3.22
CA MET A 275 -9.76 -4.50 -2.41
C MET A 275 -10.88 -4.77 -1.41
N PRO A 276 -11.23 -6.03 -1.08
CA PRO A 276 -12.18 -6.31 0.00
C PRO A 276 -11.72 -5.75 1.36
N ASP A 277 -12.66 -5.53 2.29
CA ASP A 277 -12.29 -5.03 3.63
C ASP A 277 -11.62 -6.13 4.46
N VAL A 278 -12.07 -7.38 4.31
CA VAL A 278 -11.48 -8.56 4.94
C VAL A 278 -11.26 -9.70 3.96
N ALA A 279 -10.32 -10.60 4.28
CA ALA A 279 -10.08 -11.79 3.48
C ALA A 279 -11.35 -12.64 3.29
N GLY A 280 -11.61 -13.06 2.04
CA GLY A 280 -12.73 -13.94 1.69
C GLY A 280 -14.02 -13.22 1.27
N GLU A 281 -14.07 -11.90 1.40
CA GLU A 281 -15.06 -11.08 0.69
C GLU A 281 -14.71 -11.02 -0.82
N PRO A 282 -15.73 -10.88 -1.69
CA PRO A 282 -15.48 -10.65 -3.11
C PRO A 282 -14.82 -9.28 -3.32
N TYR A 283 -14.00 -9.17 -4.37
CA TYR A 283 -13.55 -7.88 -4.89
C TYR A 283 -14.75 -7.08 -5.41
N LEU A 284 -14.57 -5.76 -5.51
CA LEU A 284 -15.61 -4.90 -6.08
C LEU A 284 -15.77 -5.13 -7.58
N GLY A 285 -17.02 -5.40 -7.99
CA GLY A 285 -17.43 -5.60 -9.38
C GLY A 285 -17.10 -6.99 -9.93
N ASP A 286 -18.06 -7.61 -10.62
CA ASP A 286 -17.83 -8.87 -11.36
C ASP A 286 -16.90 -8.69 -12.59
N ASP A 287 -16.59 -7.45 -12.98
CA ASP A 287 -15.79 -7.05 -14.16
C ASP A 287 -14.70 -6.00 -13.82
N LEU A 288 -14.42 -5.78 -12.53
CA LEU A 288 -13.51 -4.73 -12.00
C LEU A 288 -13.76 -3.29 -12.52
N MET A 289 -14.81 -3.07 -13.31
CA MET A 289 -15.10 -1.81 -14.02
C MET A 289 -13.90 -1.21 -14.78
N GLY A 290 -12.91 -2.04 -15.10
CA GLY A 290 -11.64 -1.64 -15.71
C GLY A 290 -10.52 -1.23 -14.75
N GLY A 291 -10.78 -1.04 -13.46
CA GLY A 291 -9.74 -0.66 -12.47
C GLY A 291 -8.86 -1.85 -12.10
N ALA A 292 -7.60 -1.63 -11.70
CA ALA A 292 -6.80 -2.72 -11.14
C ALA A 292 -7.03 -2.86 -9.64
N ALA A 293 -7.59 -3.98 -9.24
CA ALA A 293 -7.53 -4.40 -7.86
C ALA A 293 -6.13 -4.94 -7.53
N LEU A 294 -5.68 -4.72 -6.31
CA LEU A 294 -4.50 -5.40 -5.78
C LEU A 294 -4.91 -6.79 -5.26
N ASP A 295 -4.00 -7.75 -5.35
CA ASP A 295 -4.09 -8.97 -4.56
C ASP A 295 -4.00 -8.65 -3.04
N LEU A 296 -4.29 -9.63 -2.19
CA LEU A 296 -4.29 -9.43 -0.72
C LEU A 296 -2.89 -9.28 -0.11
N CYS A 297 -1.84 -9.28 -0.94
CA CYS A 297 -0.49 -8.89 -0.57
C CYS A 297 -0.15 -7.45 -1.00
N GLY A 298 -1.03 -6.79 -1.76
CA GLY A 298 -0.94 -5.40 -2.18
C GLY A 298 -0.33 -5.19 -3.58
N GLY A 299 -0.23 -6.25 -4.38
CA GLY A 299 0.37 -6.24 -5.71
C GLY A 299 -0.60 -6.53 -6.85
N HIS A 300 -0.25 -6.12 -8.06
CA HIS A 300 -0.94 -6.51 -9.29
C HIS A 300 -0.03 -6.41 -10.52
N THR A 301 -0.54 -6.83 -11.67
CA THR A 301 0.23 -6.86 -12.93
C THR A 301 -0.15 -5.74 -13.89
N ALA A 302 0.86 -5.00 -14.34
CA ALA A 302 0.81 -4.17 -15.55
C ALA A 302 2.02 -4.53 -16.41
N ALA A 303 1.89 -5.62 -17.19
CA ALA A 303 2.95 -6.41 -17.85
C ALA A 303 4.09 -6.97 -16.97
N SER A 304 4.31 -6.46 -15.76
CA SER A 304 5.09 -7.10 -14.69
C SER A 304 4.39 -6.90 -13.34
N MET A 305 4.69 -7.75 -12.35
CA MET A 305 4.17 -7.59 -11.00
C MET A 305 4.75 -6.31 -10.38
N HIS A 306 3.90 -5.51 -9.77
CA HIS A 306 4.32 -4.37 -8.96
C HIS A 306 3.33 -4.14 -7.81
N TYR A 307 3.79 -3.44 -6.78
CA TYR A 307 3.01 -3.21 -5.57
C TYR A 307 2.61 -1.74 -5.42
N HIS A 308 1.44 -1.55 -4.83
CA HIS A 308 0.91 -0.26 -4.39
C HIS A 308 0.64 -0.24 -2.89
N GLY A 309 0.38 -1.41 -2.29
CA GLY A 309 0.29 -1.62 -0.84
C GLY A 309 1.14 -2.80 -0.41
N VAL A 310 1.18 -3.06 0.90
CA VAL A 310 1.91 -4.21 1.46
C VAL A 310 1.12 -4.78 2.63
N ASN A 311 0.78 -6.06 2.53
CA ASN A 311 0.41 -6.86 3.69
C ASN A 311 1.69 -7.48 4.27
N GLU A 312 2.17 -6.97 5.42
CA GLU A 312 3.43 -7.44 6.04
C GLU A 312 3.47 -8.96 6.22
N ALA A 313 2.33 -9.60 6.47
CA ALA A 313 2.25 -11.05 6.63
C ALA A 313 2.72 -11.84 5.39
N CYS A 314 2.64 -11.24 4.19
CA CYS A 314 3.14 -11.85 2.96
C CYS A 314 4.67 -11.81 2.84
N PHE A 315 5.36 -11.00 3.64
CA PHE A 315 6.80 -10.77 3.51
C PHE A 315 7.57 -11.23 4.75
N GLU A 316 6.89 -11.90 5.69
CA GLU A 316 7.53 -12.52 6.85
C GLU A 316 8.49 -13.63 6.42
N GLN A 317 9.62 -13.72 7.12
CA GLN A 317 10.67 -14.70 6.86
C GLN A 317 10.75 -15.75 7.97
N ASP A 318 11.02 -17.00 7.57
CA ASP A 318 11.48 -18.03 8.48
C ASP A 318 12.95 -17.80 8.86
N ALA A 319 13.45 -18.57 9.83
CA ALA A 319 14.82 -18.41 10.34
C ALA A 319 15.92 -18.61 9.28
N ASP A 320 15.62 -19.32 8.20
CA ASP A 320 16.51 -19.55 7.05
C ASP A 320 16.33 -18.52 5.93
N GLY A 321 15.40 -17.56 6.08
CA GLY A 321 15.13 -16.46 5.14
C GLY A 321 14.10 -16.79 4.07
N THR A 322 13.58 -18.02 4.04
CA THR A 322 12.48 -18.39 3.14
C THR A 322 11.17 -17.73 3.60
N PRO A 323 10.15 -17.60 2.72
CA PRO A 323 8.86 -17.06 3.14
C PRO A 323 8.24 -17.90 4.27
N ALA A 324 7.92 -17.26 5.40
CA ALA A 324 7.35 -17.96 6.58
C ALA A 324 5.92 -18.47 6.34
N LYS A 325 5.21 -17.86 5.39
CA LYS A 325 3.80 -18.10 5.13
C LYS A 325 3.58 -18.29 3.64
N SER A 326 2.68 -19.22 3.29
CA SER A 326 2.10 -19.26 1.95
C SER A 326 1.15 -18.09 1.74
N TYR A 327 0.87 -17.71 0.49
CA TYR A 327 -0.14 -16.69 0.18
C TYR A 327 -1.49 -17.00 0.83
N VAL A 328 -1.96 -18.25 0.76
CA VAL A 328 -3.22 -18.67 1.40
C VAL A 328 -3.22 -18.41 2.91
N THR A 329 -2.07 -18.45 3.57
CA THR A 329 -1.98 -18.18 5.02
C THR A 329 -1.83 -16.68 5.28
N ALA A 330 -0.95 -16.01 4.55
CA ALA A 330 -0.65 -14.59 4.73
C ALA A 330 -1.84 -13.69 4.36
N SER A 331 -2.51 -13.97 3.24
CA SER A 331 -3.67 -13.22 2.77
C SER A 331 -4.85 -13.26 3.74
N GLN A 332 -4.97 -14.31 4.58
CA GLN A 332 -6.03 -14.40 5.59
C GLN A 332 -5.81 -13.43 6.76
N ALA A 333 -4.62 -12.83 6.87
CA ALA A 333 -4.37 -11.72 7.79
C ALA A 333 -4.89 -10.38 7.24
N TRP A 334 -5.41 -10.35 6.01
CA TRP A 334 -5.99 -9.13 5.43
C TRP A 334 -7.27 -8.75 6.16
N ASP A 335 -7.18 -7.62 6.86
CA ASP A 335 -8.29 -6.93 7.50
C ASP A 335 -7.95 -5.44 7.54
N MET A 336 -8.69 -4.64 6.76
CA MET A 336 -8.43 -3.21 6.57
C MET A 336 -8.49 -2.44 7.89
N ALA A 337 -9.48 -2.73 8.74
CA ALA A 337 -9.64 -2.07 10.03
C ALA A 337 -8.48 -2.40 10.97
N VAL A 338 -8.06 -3.67 11.02
CA VAL A 338 -6.90 -4.11 11.81
C VAL A 338 -5.60 -3.53 11.27
N MET A 339 -5.45 -3.41 9.95
CA MET A 339 -4.27 -2.77 9.36
C MET A 339 -4.17 -1.29 9.72
N LEU A 340 -5.30 -0.58 9.84
CA LEU A 340 -5.35 0.83 10.20
C LEU A 340 -5.21 1.08 11.71
N ASP A 341 -5.80 0.25 12.57
CA ASP A 341 -5.91 0.54 14.02
C ASP A 341 -5.60 -0.63 14.98
N GLY A 342 -5.13 -1.76 14.47
CA GLY A 342 -4.82 -2.92 15.31
C GLY A 342 -3.74 -2.64 16.37
N GLU A 343 -3.67 -3.48 17.41
CA GLU A 343 -2.57 -3.38 18.37
C GLU A 343 -1.26 -3.92 17.77
N CYS A 344 -0.14 -3.27 18.12
CA CYS A 344 1.18 -3.78 17.79
C CYS A 344 1.68 -4.73 18.88
N VAL A 345 1.98 -5.98 18.49
CA VAL A 345 2.51 -7.01 19.39
C VAL A 345 4.00 -7.27 19.21
N ALA A 346 4.56 -6.89 18.06
CA ALA A 346 5.97 -6.95 17.74
C ALA A 346 6.34 -5.77 16.85
N GLU A 347 7.63 -5.41 16.82
CA GLU A 347 8.15 -4.47 15.83
C GLU A 347 8.10 -5.10 14.44
N SER A 348 7.73 -4.31 13.44
CA SER A 348 7.68 -4.76 12.06
C SER A 348 9.07 -4.92 11.45
N GLY A 349 9.21 -5.94 10.59
CA GLY A 349 10.42 -6.19 9.82
C GLY A 349 10.57 -5.20 8.64
N ILE A 350 11.70 -5.28 7.94
CA ILE A 350 11.87 -4.60 6.66
C ILE A 350 11.10 -5.40 5.60
N VAL A 351 10.15 -4.75 4.94
CA VAL A 351 9.34 -5.34 3.86
C VAL A 351 9.75 -4.81 2.48
N ARG A 352 10.52 -3.71 2.45
CA ARG A 352 10.96 -3.04 1.22
C ARG A 352 12.14 -2.09 1.45
N TRP A 353 12.80 -1.72 0.36
CA TRP A 353 13.75 -0.60 0.31
C TRP A 353 13.26 0.53 -0.60
N SER A 354 13.42 1.77 -0.11
CA SER A 354 13.19 2.98 -0.88
C SER A 354 14.43 3.34 -1.72
N LEU A 355 14.21 4.03 -2.83
CA LEU A 355 15.28 4.49 -3.72
C LEU A 355 16.21 5.55 -3.10
N ASP A 356 15.89 6.12 -1.95
CA ASP A 356 16.81 6.98 -1.18
C ASP A 356 17.62 6.24 -0.10
N GLY A 357 17.50 4.91 -0.06
CA GLY A 357 18.29 4.03 0.82
C GLY A 357 17.68 3.79 2.18
N TYR A 358 16.58 4.47 2.54
CA TYR A 358 15.89 4.18 3.80
C TYR A 358 15.06 2.89 3.69
N PRO A 359 15.01 2.08 4.77
CA PRO A 359 14.16 0.90 4.80
C PRO A 359 12.68 1.30 4.87
N ILE A 360 11.83 0.43 4.35
CA ILE A 360 10.38 0.49 4.54
C ILE A 360 9.98 -0.73 5.36
N LYS A 361 9.35 -0.47 6.50
CA LYS A 361 8.90 -1.48 7.45
C LYS A 361 7.37 -1.62 7.45
N GLY A 362 6.86 -2.67 8.07
CA GLY A 362 5.43 -2.78 8.40
C GLY A 362 4.92 -1.72 9.40
N PRO A 363 3.65 -1.80 9.84
CA PRO A 363 2.99 -0.73 10.59
C PRO A 363 3.41 -0.61 12.06
N CYS A 364 4.28 -1.46 12.60
CA CYS A 364 4.65 -1.42 14.02
C CYS A 364 6.06 -0.86 14.25
N VAL A 365 6.13 0.29 14.92
CA VAL A 365 7.34 1.11 15.11
C VAL A 365 7.88 0.94 16.52
N CYS A 366 9.16 0.61 16.64
CA CYS A 366 9.86 0.77 17.90
C CYS A 366 10.42 2.19 18.05
N LEU A 367 9.90 2.98 19.00
CA LEU A 367 10.35 4.35 19.25
C LEU A 367 11.55 4.43 20.19
N ASN A 368 11.73 3.45 21.08
CA ASN A 368 12.81 3.45 22.06
C ASN A 368 13.27 2.02 22.36
N ARG A 369 14.59 1.85 22.51
CA ARG A 369 15.19 0.61 23.01
C ARG A 369 15.79 0.79 24.40
N ASP A 370 15.77 -0.27 25.22
CA ASP A 370 16.53 -0.31 26.46
C ASP A 370 18.03 -0.57 26.20
N GLY A 371 18.83 -0.65 27.27
CA GLY A 371 20.27 -0.92 27.18
C GLY A 371 20.63 -2.34 26.69
N GLN A 372 19.64 -3.22 26.54
CA GLN A 372 19.75 -4.58 26.02
C GLN A 372 19.26 -4.67 24.57
N GLY A 373 18.74 -3.58 24.00
CA GLY A 373 18.20 -3.52 22.64
C GLY A 373 16.72 -3.89 22.54
N ASN A 374 16.03 -4.20 23.64
CA ASN A 374 14.61 -4.54 23.60
C ASN A 374 13.76 -3.30 23.35
N CYS A 375 12.70 -3.44 22.56
CA CYS A 375 11.77 -2.34 22.37
C CYS A 375 11.00 -2.03 23.66
N THR A 376 10.97 -0.76 24.05
CA THR A 376 10.27 -0.27 25.26
C THR A 376 9.10 0.65 24.96
N ALA A 377 8.97 1.09 23.71
CA ALA A 377 7.89 1.95 23.24
C ALA A 377 7.47 1.50 21.84
N LEU A 378 6.69 0.43 21.77
CA LEU A 378 6.12 -0.09 20.54
C LEU A 378 4.80 0.65 20.25
N LYS A 379 4.67 1.21 19.06
CA LYS A 379 3.46 1.94 18.63
C LYS A 379 3.09 1.60 17.20
N ARG A 380 1.82 1.77 16.85
CA ARG A 380 1.38 1.70 15.46
C ARG A 380 1.76 2.97 14.70
N ALA A 381 2.29 2.83 13.51
CA ALA A 381 2.45 3.90 12.54
C ALA A 381 1.07 4.34 12.03
N ARG A 382 0.82 5.65 12.04
CA ARG A 382 -0.39 6.23 11.45
C ARG A 382 0.01 7.35 10.50
N SER A 383 -0.47 7.29 9.26
CA SER A 383 -0.22 8.36 8.29
C SER A 383 -0.77 9.68 8.80
N SER A 384 -0.05 10.76 8.51
CA SER A 384 -0.54 12.13 8.68
C SER A 384 -1.40 12.62 7.51
N TRP A 385 -1.53 11.79 6.47
CA TRP A 385 -2.51 12.02 5.42
C TRP A 385 -3.85 11.42 5.84
N VAL A 386 -4.88 12.23 5.74
CA VAL A 386 -6.24 11.89 6.18
C VAL A 386 -7.21 12.13 5.04
N TYR A 387 -8.24 11.30 4.97
CA TYR A 387 -9.31 11.47 4.01
C TYR A 387 -10.09 12.74 4.34
N ALA A 388 -10.00 13.71 3.44
CA ALA A 388 -10.73 14.97 3.49
C ALA A 388 -11.85 15.03 2.44
N GLY A 389 -11.77 14.17 1.43
CA GLY A 389 -12.64 14.16 0.26
C GLY A 389 -12.25 15.20 -0.78
N LEU A 390 -12.63 14.97 -2.03
CA LEU A 390 -12.39 15.91 -3.13
C LEU A 390 -13.15 17.23 -2.90
N GLY A 391 -14.32 17.17 -2.24
CA GLY A 391 -15.10 18.34 -1.85
C GLY A 391 -14.33 19.39 -1.02
N ALA A 392 -13.27 18.99 -0.31
CA ALA A 392 -12.45 19.89 0.50
C ALA A 392 -11.77 21.02 -0.29
N TRP A 393 -11.66 20.88 -1.63
CA TRP A 393 -10.95 21.83 -2.49
C TRP A 393 -11.83 22.91 -3.13
N GLY A 394 -13.14 22.90 -2.88
CA GLY A 394 -14.08 23.84 -3.48
C GLY A 394 -15.32 24.13 -2.65
N ASN A 395 -16.29 24.80 -3.28
CA ASN A 395 -17.56 25.18 -2.66
C ASN A 395 -18.67 25.49 -3.68
N ASP A 396 -18.68 24.80 -4.83
CA ASP A 396 -19.67 24.99 -5.88
C ASP A 396 -21.07 24.60 -5.40
N PRO A 397 -22.11 25.40 -5.67
CA PRO A 397 -23.48 25.06 -5.29
C PRO A 397 -24.05 23.76 -5.88
N GLN A 398 -23.42 23.20 -6.91
CA GLN A 398 -23.79 21.91 -7.54
C GLN A 398 -23.04 20.72 -6.94
N GLU A 399 -22.09 20.96 -6.03
CA GLU A 399 -21.28 19.93 -5.38
C GLU A 399 -22.14 18.86 -4.70
N ASP A 400 -23.20 19.27 -3.98
CA ASP A 400 -24.11 18.36 -3.28
C ASP A 400 -24.65 17.23 -4.17
N ALA A 401 -24.81 17.48 -5.48
CA ALA A 401 -25.32 16.49 -6.41
C ALA A 401 -24.29 15.45 -6.86
N ALA A 402 -23.00 15.79 -6.82
CA ALA A 402 -21.89 14.94 -7.29
C ALA A 402 -21.08 14.34 -6.14
N LEU A 403 -20.77 15.15 -5.12
CA LEU A 403 -19.90 14.79 -3.99
C LEU A 403 -20.63 14.83 -2.64
N GLY A 404 -21.93 15.16 -2.59
CA GLY A 404 -22.65 15.38 -1.31
C GLY A 404 -22.74 14.17 -0.38
N ILE A 405 -22.44 12.96 -0.86
CA ILE A 405 -22.36 11.74 -0.05
C ILE A 405 -20.94 11.46 0.47
N GLU A 406 -19.92 12.10 -0.09
CA GLU A 406 -18.51 11.90 0.24
C GLU A 406 -18.25 12.22 1.72
N GLY A 407 -17.49 11.35 2.40
CA GLY A 407 -17.17 11.47 3.82
C GLY A 407 -18.33 11.16 4.77
N SER A 408 -19.53 10.85 4.26
CA SER A 408 -20.64 10.42 5.11
C SER A 408 -20.39 9.02 5.69
N ALA A 409 -20.80 8.79 6.93
CA ALA A 409 -20.66 7.48 7.57
C ALA A 409 -21.51 6.43 6.86
N CYS A 410 -20.96 5.22 6.71
CA CYS A 410 -21.60 4.12 6.00
C CYS A 410 -21.25 2.77 6.63
N THR A 411 -22.01 1.74 6.27
CA THR A 411 -21.75 0.33 6.62
C THR A 411 -21.45 -0.50 5.37
N GLU A 412 -22.15 -0.21 4.27
CA GLU A 412 -22.12 -0.95 3.01
C GLU A 412 -22.15 0.01 1.80
N ASP A 413 -21.63 -0.41 0.65
CA ASP A 413 -21.51 0.42 -0.55
C ASP A 413 -22.87 0.94 -1.07
N VAL A 414 -23.95 0.18 -0.87
CA VAL A 414 -25.30 0.58 -1.30
C VAL A 414 -25.76 1.92 -0.70
N GLU A 415 -25.24 2.27 0.49
CA GLU A 415 -25.53 3.54 1.17
C GLU A 415 -24.83 4.72 0.48
N CYS A 416 -23.64 4.49 -0.08
CA CYS A 416 -22.88 5.48 -0.83
C CYS A 416 -23.39 5.62 -2.28
N CYS A 417 -23.94 4.55 -2.85
CA CYS A 417 -24.25 4.47 -4.28
C CYS A 417 -25.73 4.67 -4.62
N GLY A 418 -26.58 5.03 -3.65
CA GLY A 418 -28.02 5.24 -3.89
C GLY A 418 -28.75 4.04 -4.49
N GLY A 419 -28.20 2.82 -4.34
CA GLY A 419 -28.73 1.57 -4.90
C GLY A 419 -28.03 1.04 -6.15
N ASP A 420 -27.17 1.81 -6.83
CA ASP A 420 -26.44 1.37 -8.04
C ASP A 420 -24.93 1.22 -7.76
N VAL A 421 -24.56 0.14 -7.08
CA VAL A 421 -23.17 -0.14 -6.68
C VAL A 421 -22.21 -0.37 -7.84
N ASN A 422 -22.71 -0.65 -9.05
CA ASN A 422 -21.89 -0.92 -10.24
C ASN A 422 -21.80 0.29 -11.18
N GLY A 423 -22.31 1.45 -10.79
CA GLY A 423 -22.33 2.64 -11.63
C GLY A 423 -21.99 3.92 -10.87
N CYS A 424 -21.40 3.76 -9.68
CA CYS A 424 -21.13 4.85 -8.76
C CYS A 424 -19.64 4.94 -8.46
N ASP A 425 -19.15 6.16 -8.32
CA ASP A 425 -17.74 6.47 -8.08
C ASP A 425 -17.35 6.37 -6.59
N PHE A 426 -18.27 5.88 -5.74
CA PHE A 426 -18.09 5.80 -4.29
C PHE A 426 -18.07 4.37 -3.77
N ARG A 427 -17.37 4.19 -2.66
CA ARG A 427 -17.38 2.97 -1.85
C ARG A 427 -17.49 3.31 -0.38
N CYS A 428 -18.11 2.43 0.40
CA CYS A 428 -17.96 2.46 1.85
C CYS A 428 -16.62 1.83 2.29
N SER A 429 -15.65 2.65 2.68
CA SER A 429 -14.29 2.19 3.01
C SER A 429 -13.80 2.69 4.37
N PHE A 430 -12.90 1.93 4.99
CA PHE A 430 -12.17 2.37 6.17
C PHE A 430 -11.03 3.30 5.77
N VAL A 431 -11.00 4.50 6.37
CA VAL A 431 -9.96 5.50 6.15
C VAL A 431 -9.61 6.20 7.46
N SER A 432 -8.42 6.81 7.51
CA SER A 432 -8.08 7.76 8.57
C SER A 432 -8.71 9.10 8.23
N VAL A 433 -9.54 9.65 9.10
CA VAL A 433 -10.15 10.99 8.98
C VAL A 433 -9.62 11.91 10.08
N GLU A 434 -9.69 13.23 9.88
CA GLU A 434 -9.51 14.15 11.00
C GLU A 434 -10.60 13.93 12.03
N GLY A 435 -10.20 13.71 13.29
CA GLY A 435 -11.10 13.31 14.37
C GLY A 435 -11.07 14.28 15.55
N GLY A 436 -11.96 14.05 16.52
CA GLY A 436 -11.94 14.75 17.81
C GLY A 436 -11.12 13.99 18.85
N GLY A 437 -10.08 14.61 19.43
CA GLY A 437 -9.28 14.02 20.52
C GLY A 437 -7.77 14.06 20.24
N GLU A 438 -7.18 12.89 19.95
CA GLU A 438 -5.73 12.69 19.74
C GLU A 438 -5.21 13.14 18.36
N GLY A 439 -6.09 13.57 17.46
CA GLY A 439 -5.78 14.16 16.16
C GLY A 439 -6.62 13.59 15.03
N SER A 440 -6.48 12.29 14.76
CA SER A 440 -7.19 11.55 13.70
C SER A 440 -7.82 10.28 14.27
N GLU A 441 -8.84 9.78 13.59
CA GLU A 441 -9.53 8.53 13.93
C GLU A 441 -9.76 7.68 12.69
N ILE A 442 -9.96 6.37 12.88
CA ILE A 442 -10.34 5.48 11.78
C ILE A 442 -11.86 5.44 11.70
N ALA A 443 -12.39 5.78 10.53
CA ALA A 443 -13.83 5.80 10.27
C ALA A 443 -14.15 5.00 9.00
N LYS A 444 -15.37 4.45 8.95
CA LYS A 444 -15.92 3.86 7.73
C LYS A 444 -16.85 4.89 7.08
N VAL A 445 -16.45 5.41 5.93
CA VAL A 445 -17.15 6.52 5.25
C VAL A 445 -17.23 6.27 3.75
N CYS A 446 -18.13 6.98 3.07
CA CYS A 446 -18.21 6.98 1.62
C CYS A 446 -17.01 7.69 1.02
N THR A 447 -16.12 6.94 0.39
CA THR A 447 -14.89 7.40 -0.25
C THR A 447 -15.03 7.40 -1.76
N LEU A 448 -14.54 8.47 -2.41
CA LEU A 448 -14.38 8.53 -3.85
C LEU A 448 -13.27 7.56 -4.28
N LEU A 449 -13.55 6.72 -5.28
CA LEU A 449 -12.60 5.74 -5.82
C LEU A 449 -11.43 6.42 -6.54
N ASP A 450 -11.71 7.57 -7.14
CA ASP A 450 -10.77 8.38 -7.92
C ASP A 450 -10.05 9.46 -7.11
N TYR A 451 -9.05 10.09 -7.74
CA TYR A 451 -8.37 11.28 -7.22
C TYR A 451 -7.67 11.08 -5.86
N SER A 452 -7.00 9.95 -5.65
CA SER A 452 -6.41 9.56 -4.34
C SER A 452 -5.62 10.67 -3.64
N TRP A 453 -4.77 11.38 -4.40
CA TRP A 453 -3.95 12.47 -3.87
C TRP A 453 -4.75 13.69 -3.43
N CYS A 454 -5.92 13.92 -4.02
CA CYS A 454 -6.78 15.05 -3.71
C CYS A 454 -7.94 14.67 -2.78
N SER A 455 -8.28 13.39 -2.64
CA SER A 455 -9.21 12.97 -1.58
C SER A 455 -8.53 12.90 -0.21
N HIS A 456 -7.19 12.98 -0.15
CA HIS A 456 -6.42 13.01 1.08
C HIS A 456 -5.69 14.34 1.29
N ASP A 457 -5.76 14.88 2.50
CA ASP A 457 -5.01 16.07 2.90
C ASP A 457 -3.88 15.68 3.86
N PHE A 458 -2.73 16.34 3.73
CA PHE A 458 -1.65 16.19 4.69
C PHE A 458 -1.84 17.16 5.85
N VAL A 459 -2.00 16.61 7.05
CA VAL A 459 -2.05 17.40 8.27
C VAL A 459 -0.68 17.37 8.93
N ASP A 460 -0.05 18.53 9.09
CA ASP A 460 1.24 18.61 9.76
C ASP A 460 1.12 18.19 11.23
N ARG A 461 1.86 17.14 11.60
CA ARG A 461 1.94 16.59 12.97
C ARG A 461 3.31 16.78 13.61
N SER A 462 4.16 17.66 13.08
CA SER A 462 5.52 17.92 13.58
C SER A 462 5.58 18.38 15.04
N THR A 463 4.50 18.97 15.56
CA THR A 463 4.37 19.37 16.97
C THR A 463 3.53 18.40 17.81
N ASN A 464 2.90 17.41 17.18
CA ASN A 464 2.05 16.40 17.81
C ASN A 464 2.46 15.00 17.33
N PRO A 465 3.37 14.31 18.04
CA PRO A 465 3.90 13.03 17.58
C PRO A 465 2.91 11.86 17.65
N GLY A 466 1.67 12.08 18.09
CA GLY A 466 0.62 11.06 18.16
C GLY A 466 0.22 10.63 19.58
N GLY A 467 -0.70 9.68 19.65
CA GLY A 467 -1.38 9.26 20.88
C GLY A 467 -0.68 8.17 21.68
N ALA A 468 -1.42 7.54 22.59
CA ALA A 468 -0.90 6.45 23.42
C ALA A 468 -0.60 5.19 22.58
N GLY A 469 -1.46 4.87 21.60
CA GLY A 469 -1.38 3.64 20.78
C GLY A 469 -0.64 3.80 19.45
N PHE A 470 -0.44 5.03 18.98
CA PHE A 470 0.14 5.28 17.66
C PHE A 470 1.16 6.42 17.66
N VAL A 471 1.92 6.50 16.57
CA VAL A 471 2.83 7.60 16.23
C VAL A 471 2.46 8.12 14.85
N TYR A 472 2.44 9.43 14.68
CA TYR A 472 2.22 10.03 13.37
C TYR A 472 3.47 9.91 12.50
N LEU A 473 3.26 9.48 11.26
CA LEU A 473 4.27 9.52 10.22
C LEU A 473 4.38 10.93 9.63
N ASP A 474 5.54 11.28 9.13
CA ASP A 474 5.75 12.53 8.41
C ASP A 474 5.09 12.52 7.03
N ARG A 475 5.28 13.61 6.27
CA ARG A 475 4.70 13.75 4.93
C ARG A 475 5.07 12.60 4.00
N CYS A 476 6.26 12.02 4.13
CA CYS A 476 6.70 10.95 3.24
C CYS A 476 6.25 9.56 3.71
N ASN A 477 5.44 9.49 4.77
CA ASN A 477 5.02 8.24 5.41
C ASN A 477 6.15 7.52 6.16
N GLY A 478 7.06 8.29 6.77
CA GLY A 478 8.10 7.73 7.64
C GLY A 478 8.19 8.40 9.01
N VAL A 479 9.01 7.83 9.89
CA VAL A 479 9.19 8.34 11.26
C VAL A 479 10.57 7.97 11.78
N GLU A 480 11.13 8.83 12.63
CA GLU A 480 12.34 8.52 13.39
C GLU A 480 12.02 7.53 14.52
N GLY A 481 12.52 6.30 14.39
CA GLY A 481 12.43 5.26 15.40
C GLY A 481 13.72 5.09 16.20
N ALA A 482 13.79 4.03 17.00
CA ALA A 482 14.96 3.72 17.83
C ALA A 482 16.23 3.43 17.01
N ASP A 483 16.07 2.96 15.76
CA ASP A 483 17.16 2.60 14.85
C ASP A 483 17.37 3.64 13.74
N GLY A 484 16.75 4.83 13.87
CA GLY A 484 16.73 5.89 12.86
C GLY A 484 15.45 5.91 12.03
N TYR A 485 15.48 6.69 10.96
CA TYR A 485 14.34 6.90 10.08
C TYR A 485 14.02 5.65 9.25
N ALA A 486 12.74 5.32 9.17
CA ALA A 486 12.20 4.34 8.23
C ALA A 486 10.85 4.85 7.69
N TYR A 487 10.52 4.44 6.47
CA TYR A 487 9.15 4.52 5.99
C TYR A 487 8.34 3.35 6.58
N HIS A 488 7.03 3.52 6.65
CA HIS A 488 6.15 2.50 7.17
C HIS A 488 4.97 2.27 6.23
N THR A 489 4.68 1.00 5.95
CA THR A 489 3.51 0.62 5.16
C THR A 489 2.27 0.73 6.04
N THR A 490 1.30 1.50 5.56
CA THR A 490 0.00 1.67 6.24
C THR A 490 -1.10 1.44 5.24
N ALA A 491 -2.26 0.98 5.70
CA ALA A 491 -3.45 0.95 4.85
C ALA A 491 -4.08 2.35 4.67
N SER A 492 -3.59 3.36 5.38
CA SER A 492 -3.88 4.76 5.09
C SER A 492 -3.02 5.25 3.93
N PHE A 493 -3.56 6.14 3.12
CA PHE A 493 -2.80 6.82 2.07
C PHE A 493 -1.65 7.64 2.68
N PRO A 494 -0.50 7.80 2.00
CA PRO A 494 0.00 6.95 0.91
C PRO A 494 0.35 5.56 1.48
N TYR A 495 0.05 4.50 0.74
CA TYR A 495 0.14 3.14 1.29
C TYR A 495 1.58 2.69 1.61
N ILE A 496 2.58 3.30 0.98
CA ILE A 496 3.98 2.93 1.15
C ILE A 496 4.86 4.17 1.40
N ASN A 497 4.95 5.10 0.45
CA ASN A 497 5.64 6.38 0.64
C ASN A 497 5.06 7.46 -0.30
N ALA A 498 4.97 8.71 0.18
CA ALA A 498 4.52 9.85 -0.63
C ALA A 498 5.66 10.67 -1.23
N CYS A 499 6.85 10.59 -0.62
CA CYS A 499 8.04 11.32 -1.04
C CYS A 499 9.29 10.59 -0.55
N TYR A 500 10.45 11.15 -0.87
CA TYR A 500 11.76 10.76 -0.35
C TYR A 500 12.25 11.76 0.70
N ARG A 501 12.76 11.24 1.79
CA ARG A 501 13.42 11.94 2.89
C ARG A 501 14.87 12.23 2.53
N GLY A 502 15.53 11.26 1.89
CA GLY A 502 16.89 11.38 1.38
C GLY A 502 16.92 11.75 -0.11
N GLU A 503 18.13 11.90 -0.63
CA GLU A 503 18.37 12.06 -2.06
C GLU A 503 18.13 10.70 -2.76
N PRO A 504 17.10 10.57 -3.61
CA PRO A 504 16.80 9.30 -4.26
C PRO A 504 17.76 9.04 -5.42
N VAL A 505 18.04 7.76 -5.67
CA VAL A 505 18.72 7.29 -6.88
C VAL A 505 17.74 6.63 -7.83
N ASP A 506 18.03 6.64 -9.13
CA ASP A 506 17.26 5.88 -10.14
C ASP A 506 15.76 6.18 -10.18
N VAL A 507 15.35 7.43 -9.95
CA VAL A 507 13.96 7.81 -10.15
C VAL A 507 13.67 7.87 -11.65
N GLU A 508 13.10 6.78 -12.16
CA GLU A 508 12.61 6.69 -13.52
C GLU A 508 11.28 7.45 -13.65
N VAL A 509 11.33 8.62 -14.29
CA VAL A 509 10.14 9.40 -14.60
C VAL A 509 9.68 9.02 -16.01
N MET A 510 8.46 8.50 -16.13
CA MET A 510 7.84 8.19 -17.42
C MET A 510 7.64 9.49 -18.21
N GLY A 511 8.57 9.84 -19.10
CA GLY A 511 8.38 10.96 -20.03
C GLY A 511 7.14 10.70 -20.89
N GLY A 512 6.17 11.61 -20.84
CA GLY A 512 4.88 11.48 -21.54
C GLY A 512 5.01 10.92 -22.96
N GLY A 513 4.27 9.83 -23.22
CA GLY A 513 4.17 9.19 -24.53
C GLY A 513 4.79 7.80 -24.66
N GLY A 514 5.22 7.17 -23.57
CA GLY A 514 5.60 5.76 -23.56
C GLY A 514 4.52 4.91 -22.89
N GLY A 515 3.62 4.32 -23.67
CA GLY A 515 3.17 2.98 -23.31
C GLY A 515 4.45 2.17 -23.07
N MET A 516 4.47 1.38 -22.00
CA MET A 516 5.60 0.51 -21.66
C MET A 516 6.27 0.03 -22.93
N ASP A 517 7.58 0.23 -23.07
CA ASP A 517 8.33 -0.36 -24.16
C ASP A 517 7.88 -1.83 -24.20
N PRO A 518 7.14 -2.26 -25.23
CA PRO A 518 6.60 -3.61 -25.25
C PRO A 518 7.80 -4.55 -25.09
N PRO A 519 7.65 -5.64 -24.32
CA PRO A 519 8.78 -6.49 -23.97
C PRO A 519 9.59 -6.79 -25.23
N LYS A 520 10.91 -6.53 -25.15
CA LYS A 520 11.83 -6.79 -26.26
C LYS A 520 11.62 -8.23 -26.71
N CYS A 521 11.07 -8.43 -27.91
CA CYS A 521 10.71 -9.76 -28.38
C CYS A 521 11.94 -10.67 -28.39
N MET A 522 11.83 -11.85 -27.76
CA MET A 522 12.84 -12.89 -27.91
C MET A 522 12.86 -13.43 -29.35
N PRO A 523 13.99 -13.99 -29.84
CA PRO A 523 14.08 -14.56 -31.18
C PRO A 523 12.99 -15.63 -31.44
N GLY A 524 11.98 -15.31 -32.24
CA GLY A 524 10.93 -16.25 -32.66
C GLY A 524 9.48 -15.80 -32.46
N GLN A 525 9.21 -14.63 -31.85
CA GLN A 525 7.85 -14.10 -31.68
C GLN A 525 7.48 -13.03 -32.72
N MET A 526 6.21 -12.98 -33.14
CA MET A 526 5.65 -11.92 -34.01
C MET A 526 5.01 -10.82 -33.15
N MET A 527 5.22 -9.57 -33.57
CA MET A 527 4.88 -8.30 -32.89
C MET A 527 3.43 -8.20 -32.37
N CYS A 528 3.22 -7.53 -31.23
CA CYS A 528 1.91 -6.90 -30.94
C CYS A 528 1.92 -5.47 -31.51
N CYS A 529 0.87 -5.10 -32.23
CA CYS A 529 0.75 -3.83 -32.95
C CYS A 529 -0.34 -2.96 -32.32
N GLY A 530 0.01 -1.77 -31.85
CA GLY A 530 -0.85 -0.59 -31.91
C GLY A 530 -1.92 -0.35 -30.83
N ASP A 531 -2.53 -1.37 -30.22
CA ASP A 531 -3.64 -1.18 -29.26
C ASP A 531 -3.38 -1.72 -27.84
N GLY A 532 -2.22 -2.34 -27.63
CA GLY A 532 -1.84 -2.90 -26.33
C GLY A 532 -2.58 -4.19 -25.94
N PHE A 533 -3.40 -4.78 -26.82
CA PHE A 533 -4.12 -6.03 -26.56
C PHE A 533 -3.72 -7.14 -27.56
N CYS A 534 -3.03 -8.18 -27.08
CA CYS A 534 -2.67 -9.33 -27.92
C CYS A 534 -3.83 -10.36 -27.96
N GLY A 535 -4.98 -9.96 -28.48
CA GLY A 535 -6.25 -10.69 -28.47
C GLY A 535 -6.54 -11.54 -29.73
N GLY A 536 -5.61 -12.37 -30.20
CA GLY A 536 -5.84 -13.30 -31.32
C GLY A 536 -4.64 -13.49 -32.25
N PRO A 537 -4.73 -14.34 -33.28
CA PRO A 537 -3.66 -14.51 -34.27
C PRO A 537 -3.61 -13.30 -35.22
N GLU A 538 -2.54 -12.51 -35.12
CA GLU A 538 -2.28 -11.39 -36.03
C GLU A 538 -1.99 -11.87 -37.47
N THR A 539 -2.62 -11.22 -38.44
CA THR A 539 -2.47 -11.52 -39.88
C THR A 539 -1.96 -10.30 -40.65
N PRO A 540 -1.38 -10.47 -41.84
CA PRO A 540 -1.03 -9.34 -42.70
C PRO A 540 -2.22 -8.46 -43.11
N GLN A 541 -3.45 -8.90 -42.85
CA GLN A 541 -4.68 -8.21 -43.23
C GLN A 541 -5.21 -7.24 -42.17
N ASN A 542 -5.01 -7.50 -40.86
CA ASN A 542 -5.48 -6.59 -39.80
C ASN A 542 -4.42 -5.53 -39.42
N CYS A 543 -3.13 -5.85 -39.54
CA CYS A 543 -2.04 -4.90 -39.27
C CYS A 543 -2.17 -3.47 -39.87
N PRO A 544 -2.63 -3.26 -41.13
CA PRO A 544 -2.66 -1.91 -41.71
C PRO A 544 -3.80 -1.01 -41.24
N GLU A 545 -4.87 -1.57 -40.67
CA GLU A 545 -5.96 -0.79 -40.06
C GLU A 545 -5.62 -0.39 -38.62
N ASP A 546 -4.62 -1.07 -38.02
CA ASP A 546 -4.16 -0.93 -36.63
C ASP A 546 -2.82 -0.15 -36.50
N CYS A 547 -2.41 0.60 -37.55
CA CYS A 547 -1.17 1.42 -37.60
C CYS A 547 -1.41 2.94 -37.58
#